data_AF-A0A222G3U8-F1
#
_entry.id   AF-A0A222G3U8-F1
#
_cell.length_a   1.000
_cell.length_b   1.000
_cell.length_c   1.000
_cell.angle_alpha   90.00
_cell.angle_beta   90.00
_cell.angle_gamma   90.00
#
_symmetry.space_group_name_H-M   'P 1'
#
loop_
_entity.id
_entity.type
_entity.pdbx_description
1 polymer ?
#
loop_
_entity_poly.entity_id
_entity_poly.type
_entity_poly.pdbx_seq_one_letter_code
_entity_poly.pdbx_strand_id
1 'polypeptide(L)'
;MKDQSPQDSLSRYVQIDKWIFEVKSVRAIRVDDFGKPYSAVANLAVSGNSVYIDGLLTREDDDFTREDYQTFIKVSQQLGLDTINFDRFKQKQRVSNIIKVQPLHSHKPELKLVKV
;
A
#
# COMPACT_ATOMS: atom_id res chain seq x y z
N MET A 1 1.84 -21.63 -15.89
CA MET A 1 1.68 -20.70 -14.76
C MET A 1 3.06 -20.26 -14.35
N LYS A 2 3.42 -18.97 -14.48
CA LYS A 2 4.72 -18.48 -14.02
C LYS A 2 4.64 -18.28 -12.51
N ASP A 3 5.49 -18.97 -11.77
CA ASP A 3 5.72 -18.74 -10.35
C ASP A 3 6.08 -17.26 -10.14
N GLN A 4 5.22 -16.52 -9.44
CA GLN A 4 5.58 -15.22 -8.90
C GLN A 4 6.39 -15.47 -7.64
N SER A 5 7.69 -15.17 -7.71
CA SER A 5 8.61 -15.13 -6.58
C SER A 5 8.07 -14.26 -5.44
N PRO A 6 8.48 -14.49 -4.17
CA PRO A 6 8.03 -13.67 -3.04
C PRO A 6 8.35 -12.22 -3.36
N GLN A 7 7.36 -11.35 -3.32
CA GLN A 7 7.54 -9.96 -3.71
C GLN A 7 8.34 -9.26 -2.60
N ASP A 8 9.60 -8.96 -2.88
CA ASP A 8 10.54 -8.33 -1.95
C ASP A 8 9.99 -7.00 -1.41
N SER A 9 10.32 -6.66 -0.17
CA SER A 9 9.96 -5.37 0.41
C SER A 9 10.66 -4.23 -0.34
N LEU A 10 9.90 -3.22 -0.72
CA LEU A 10 10.41 -1.99 -1.32
C LEU A 10 11.05 -1.12 -0.24
N SER A 11 12.28 -0.65 -0.48
CA SER A 11 12.89 0.34 0.41
C SER A 11 12.10 1.64 0.37
N ARG A 12 11.75 2.17 1.56
CA ARG A 12 11.09 3.48 1.69
C ARG A 12 12.04 4.66 1.59
N TYR A 13 13.34 4.41 1.48
CA TYR A 13 14.33 5.48 1.34
C TYR A 13 15.55 5.01 0.56
N VAL A 14 16.30 5.97 0.03
CA VAL A 14 17.62 5.77 -0.55
C VAL A 14 18.58 6.81 0.01
N GLN A 15 19.82 6.42 0.26
CA GLN A 15 20.88 7.35 0.65
C GLN A 15 21.78 7.62 -0.56
N ILE A 16 22.05 8.89 -0.82
CA ILE A 16 23.01 9.35 -1.82
C ILE A 16 23.91 10.37 -1.14
N ASP A 17 25.21 10.05 -1.06
CA ASP A 17 26.20 10.80 -0.28
C ASP A 17 25.74 11.04 1.17
N LYS A 18 25.56 12.32 1.54
CA LYS A 18 25.14 12.76 2.87
C LYS A 18 23.61 12.95 2.99
N TRP A 19 22.86 12.66 1.93
CA TRP A 19 21.41 12.89 1.87
C TRP A 19 20.63 11.59 1.92
N ILE A 20 19.53 11.60 2.67
CA ILE A 20 18.53 10.54 2.67
C ILE A 20 17.29 11.08 1.98
N PHE A 21 16.81 10.36 0.98
CA PHE A 21 15.57 10.63 0.28
C PHE A 21 14.55 9.59 0.70
N GLU A 22 13.41 10.03 1.23
CA GLU A 22 12.35 9.16 1.73
C GLU A 22 11.06 9.26 0.92
N VAL A 23 10.32 8.16 0.84
CA VAL A 23 8.99 8.10 0.26
C VAL A 23 8.00 8.72 1.25
N LYS A 24 7.52 9.91 0.93
CA LYS A 24 6.47 10.60 1.70
C LYS A 24 5.10 10.56 1.07
N SER A 25 5.05 10.51 -0.26
CA SER A 25 3.80 10.51 -1.01
C SER A 25 3.94 9.56 -2.18
N VAL A 26 2.88 8.78 -2.42
CA VAL A 26 2.74 7.94 -3.60
C VAL A 26 1.46 8.31 -4.30
N ARG A 27 1.56 8.59 -5.60
CA ARG A 27 0.39 8.76 -6.46
C ARG A 27 0.05 7.42 -7.10
N ALA A 28 -1.14 6.91 -6.83
CA ALA A 28 -1.67 5.72 -7.46
C ALA A 28 -2.59 6.11 -8.62
N ILE A 29 -2.40 5.48 -9.78
CA ILE A 29 -3.30 5.61 -10.93
C ILE A 29 -3.64 4.23 -11.46
N ARG A 30 -4.93 3.97 -11.71
CA ARG A 30 -5.40 2.73 -12.33
C ARG A 30 -5.49 2.93 -13.83
N VAL A 31 -4.56 2.33 -14.57
CA VAL A 31 -4.42 2.49 -16.02
C VAL A 31 -3.74 1.25 -16.61
N ASP A 32 -4.05 0.93 -17.86
CA ASP A 32 -3.43 -0.21 -18.56
C ASP A 32 -1.94 0.04 -18.84
N ASP A 33 -1.60 1.25 -19.29
CA ASP A 33 -0.22 1.67 -19.58
C ASP A 33 0.06 3.09 -19.07
N PHE A 34 1.30 3.33 -18.63
CA PHE A 34 1.72 4.64 -18.19
C PHE A 34 1.59 5.69 -19.32
N GLY A 35 1.03 6.86 -18.99
CA GLY A 35 0.80 7.95 -19.93
C GLY A 35 -0.57 7.91 -20.63
N LYS A 36 -1.34 6.83 -20.51
CA LYS A 36 -2.73 6.78 -20.98
C LYS A 36 -3.69 7.41 -19.96
N PRO A 37 -4.93 7.77 -20.37
CA PRO A 37 -5.97 8.19 -19.44
C PRO A 37 -6.26 7.10 -18.40
N TYR A 38 -6.17 7.43 -17.12
CA TYR A 38 -6.47 6.52 -16.02
C TYR A 38 -7.96 6.48 -15.70
N SER A 39 -8.44 5.35 -15.18
CA SER A 39 -9.82 5.14 -14.72
C SER A 39 -10.02 5.48 -13.25
N ALA A 40 -8.94 5.47 -12.45
CA ALA A 40 -8.96 5.88 -11.06
C ALA A 40 -7.64 6.52 -10.62
N VAL A 41 -7.69 7.35 -9.59
CA VAL A 41 -6.52 7.97 -8.94
C VAL A 41 -6.71 7.98 -7.43
N ALA A 42 -5.61 7.91 -6.69
CA ALA A 42 -5.57 8.20 -5.26
C ALA A 42 -4.17 8.75 -4.89
N ASN A 43 -4.08 9.48 -3.77
CA ASN A 43 -2.81 9.78 -3.15
C ASN A 43 -2.67 9.03 -1.83
N LEU A 44 -1.44 8.62 -1.56
CA LEU A 44 -1.05 7.89 -0.38
C LEU A 44 -0.01 8.71 0.36
N ALA A 45 -0.41 9.33 1.46
CA ALA A 45 0.47 10.11 2.31
C ALA A 45 1.05 9.21 3.41
N VAL A 46 2.37 9.02 3.40
CA VAL A 46 3.09 8.16 4.34
C VAL A 46 3.54 8.98 5.56
N SER A 47 3.14 8.54 6.75
CA SER A 47 3.53 9.13 8.03
C SER A 47 3.95 8.03 9.01
N GLY A 48 5.25 7.95 9.28
CA GLY A 48 5.82 6.85 10.07
C GLY A 48 5.57 5.51 9.38
N ASN A 49 4.93 4.58 10.10
CA ASN A 49 4.52 3.28 9.57
C ASN A 49 3.05 3.26 9.14
N SER A 50 2.42 4.42 8.97
CA SER A 50 1.02 4.54 8.57
C SER A 50 0.93 5.21 7.21
N VAL A 51 -0.08 4.82 6.42
CA VAL A 51 -0.45 5.55 5.20
C VAL A 51 -1.88 6.02 5.27
N TYR A 52 -2.12 7.21 4.71
CA TYR A 52 -3.42 7.84 4.61
C TYR A 52 -3.80 7.92 3.15
N ILE A 53 -4.94 7.33 2.82
CA ILE A 53 -5.47 7.30 1.46
C ILE A 53 -6.43 8.47 1.30
N ASP A 54 -6.08 9.39 0.39
CA ASP A 54 -6.89 10.54 0.03
C ASP A 54 -7.09 10.61 -1.49
N GLY A 55 -8.00 11.50 -1.91
CA GLY A 55 -8.19 11.80 -3.33
C GLY A 55 -8.59 10.61 -4.17
N LEU A 56 -9.16 9.56 -3.56
CA LEU A 56 -9.65 8.38 -4.26
C LEU A 56 -10.85 8.77 -5.12
N LEU A 57 -10.63 8.83 -6.43
CA LEU A 57 -11.62 9.20 -7.43
C LEU A 57 -11.58 8.18 -8.56
N THR A 58 -12.76 7.77 -9.01
CA THR A 58 -12.95 6.95 -10.21
C THR A 58 -13.63 7.78 -11.30
N ARG A 59 -13.55 7.33 -12.56
CA ARG A 59 -14.42 7.86 -13.62
C ARG A 59 -15.87 7.47 -13.34
N GLU A 60 -16.82 8.21 -13.91
CA GLU A 60 -18.26 8.13 -13.57
C GLU A 60 -18.83 6.70 -13.64
N ASP A 61 -18.38 5.89 -14.60
CA ASP A 61 -18.88 4.52 -14.82
C ASP A 61 -17.98 3.43 -14.20
N ASP A 62 -16.95 3.83 -13.46
CA ASP A 62 -15.96 2.93 -12.89
C ASP A 62 -16.11 2.81 -11.38
N ASP A 63 -16.22 1.57 -10.88
CA ASP A 63 -16.22 1.29 -9.45
C ASP A 63 -14.80 1.10 -8.90
N PHE A 64 -14.63 1.48 -7.64
CA PHE A 64 -13.49 1.04 -6.83
C PHE A 64 -13.82 -0.31 -6.22
N THR A 65 -13.11 -1.35 -6.64
CA THR A 65 -13.48 -2.73 -6.33
C THR A 65 -12.75 -3.28 -5.10
N ARG A 66 -13.08 -4.52 -4.72
CA ARG A 66 -12.36 -5.22 -3.65
C ARG A 66 -10.92 -5.52 -4.07
N GLU A 67 -10.68 -5.78 -5.34
CA GLU A 67 -9.36 -6.05 -5.92
C GLU A 67 -8.46 -4.82 -5.85
N ASP A 68 -9.01 -3.63 -6.12
CA ASP A 68 -8.29 -2.35 -5.94
C ASP A 68 -7.88 -2.16 -4.47
N TYR A 69 -8.83 -2.41 -3.56
CA TYR A 69 -8.55 -2.32 -2.13
C TYR A 69 -7.44 -3.30 -1.68
N GLN A 70 -7.42 -4.53 -2.20
CA GLN A 70 -6.34 -5.47 -1.94
C GLN A 70 -5.01 -5.00 -2.53
N THR A 71 -5.02 -4.30 -3.65
CA THR A 71 -3.82 -3.70 -4.24
C THR A 71 -3.21 -2.65 -3.31
N PHE A 72 -4.06 -1.85 -2.64
CA PHE A 72 -3.62 -0.85 -1.66
C PHE A 72 -3.02 -1.51 -0.41
N ILE A 73 -3.56 -2.67 0.00
CA ILE A 73 -2.95 -3.49 1.06
C ILE A 73 -1.58 -4.01 0.62
N LYS A 74 -1.47 -4.59 -0.57
CA LYS A 74 -0.22 -5.15 -1.09
C LYS A 74 0.89 -4.11 -1.19
N VAL A 75 0.62 -2.92 -1.73
CA VAL A 75 1.65 -1.87 -1.80
C VAL A 75 2.06 -1.40 -0.40
N SER A 76 1.12 -1.35 0.55
CA SER A 76 1.43 -0.98 1.94
C SER A 76 2.29 -2.04 2.63
N GLN A 77 2.02 -3.32 2.36
CA GLN A 77 2.87 -4.43 2.82
C GLN A 77 4.27 -4.34 2.23
N GLN A 78 4.39 -4.11 0.93
CA GLN A 78 5.67 -4.00 0.23
C GLN A 78 6.48 -2.81 0.75
N LEU A 79 5.82 -1.70 1.05
CA LEU A 79 6.43 -0.54 1.68
C LEU A 79 6.73 -0.78 3.18
N GLY A 80 6.35 -1.91 3.79
CA GLY A 80 6.60 -2.21 5.20
C GLY A 80 5.82 -1.33 6.18
N LEU A 81 4.60 -0.94 5.80
CA LEU A 81 3.70 -0.13 6.62
C LEU A 81 2.84 -1.03 7.52
N ASP A 82 2.48 -0.53 8.69
CA ASP A 82 1.69 -1.22 9.72
C ASP A 82 0.20 -0.93 9.59
N THR A 83 -0.17 0.27 9.12
CA THR A 83 -1.58 0.67 9.02
C THR A 83 -1.93 1.45 7.75
N ILE A 84 -3.15 1.26 7.29
CA ILE A 84 -3.77 2.03 6.20
C ILE A 84 -5.01 2.74 6.76
N ASN A 85 -5.11 4.03 6.50
CA ASN A 85 -6.21 4.88 6.93
C ASN A 85 -7.01 5.29 5.69
N PHE A 86 -8.25 4.82 5.58
CA PHE A 86 -9.19 5.24 4.55
C PHE A 86 -10.17 6.25 5.13
N ASP A 87 -10.12 7.48 4.62
CA ASP A 87 -11.14 8.47 4.91
C ASP A 87 -12.22 8.43 3.81
N ARG A 88 -13.47 8.15 4.19
CA ARG A 88 -14.64 8.21 3.30
C ARG A 88 -15.65 9.21 3.86
N PHE A 89 -16.33 9.95 2.99
CA PHE A 89 -17.51 10.72 3.39
C PHE A 89 -18.75 9.86 3.21
N LYS A 90 -19.49 9.60 4.29
CA LYS A 90 -20.79 8.91 4.29
C LYS A 90 -21.80 9.78 5.04
N GLN A 91 -22.96 10.04 4.45
CA GLN A 91 -24.02 10.86 5.07
C GLN A 91 -23.53 12.24 5.56
N LYS A 92 -22.69 12.93 4.76
CA LYS A 92 -22.07 14.23 5.08
C LYS A 92 -21.14 14.22 6.30
N GLN A 93 -20.76 13.05 6.81
CA GLN A 93 -19.77 12.89 7.87
C GLN A 93 -18.55 12.14 7.34
N ARG A 94 -17.37 12.54 7.79
CA ARG A 94 -16.13 11.80 7.53
C ARG A 94 -16.10 10.57 8.43
N VAL A 95 -16.00 9.40 7.81
CA VAL A 95 -15.78 8.11 8.46
C VAL A 95 -14.38 7.65 8.11
N SER A 96 -13.53 7.50 9.13
CA SER A 96 -12.18 6.96 8.98
C SER A 96 -12.19 5.48 9.32
N ASN A 97 -11.58 4.67 8.47
CA ASN A 97 -11.37 3.24 8.72
C ASN A 97 -9.87 2.94 8.75
N ILE A 98 -9.42 2.31 9.83
CA ILE A 98 -8.02 1.95 10.03
C ILE A 98 -7.88 0.43 9.88
N ILE A 99 -7.01 0.02 8.97
CA ILE A 99 -6.73 -1.40 8.71
C ILE A 99 -5.30 -1.68 9.14
N LYS A 100 -5.13 -2.76 9.91
CA LYS A 100 -3.81 -3.30 10.23
C LYS A 100 -3.30 -4.10 9.05
N VAL A 101 -2.07 -3.82 8.65
CA VAL A 101 -1.38 -4.50 7.57
C VAL A 101 -0.52 -5.61 8.17
N GLN A 102 -0.65 -6.83 7.65
CA GLN A 102 0.21 -7.93 8.09
C GLN A 102 1.54 -7.88 7.33
N PRO A 103 2.69 -8.07 8.01
CA PRO A 103 3.99 -8.10 7.34
C PRO A 103 4.07 -9.21 6.28
N LEU A 104 4.70 -8.93 5.13
CA LEU A 104 4.94 -9.90 4.05
C LEU A 104 5.71 -11.14 4.52
N HIS A 105 6.58 -10.99 5.52
CA HIS A 105 7.35 -12.07 6.12
C HIS A 105 7.08 -12.12 7.61
N SER A 106 6.11 -12.94 8.00
CA SER A 106 6.07 -13.45 9.36
C SER A 106 7.23 -14.41 9.49
N HIS A 107 8.35 -14.00 10.11
CA HIS A 107 9.38 -14.94 10.52
C HIS A 107 8.71 -15.99 11.42
N LYS A 108 8.34 -17.13 10.84
CA LYS A 108 7.93 -18.30 11.61
C LYS A 108 9.22 -18.77 12.28
N PRO A 109 9.37 -18.68 13.61
CA PRO A 109 10.60 -19.12 14.25
C PRO A 109 10.81 -20.59 13.89
N GLU A 110 11.98 -20.90 13.35
CA GLU A 110 12.38 -22.27 13.03
C GLU A 110 12.54 -23.01 14.35
N LEU A 111 11.50 -23.75 14.76
CA LEU A 111 11.52 -24.54 15.97
C LEU A 111 12.54 -25.67 15.79
N LYS A 112 13.73 -25.53 16.38
CA LYS A 112 14.71 -26.60 16.45
C LYS A 112 14.33 -27.56 17.56
N LEU A 113 14.07 -28.82 17.20
CA LEU A 113 13.87 -29.89 18.16
C LEU A 113 15.20 -30.17 18.86
N VAL A 114 15.30 -29.91 20.17
CA VAL A 114 16.43 -30.35 20.99
C VAL A 114 16.22 -31.83 21.30
N LYS A 115 17.11 -32.70 20.81
CA LYS A 115 17.16 -34.09 21.28
C LYS A 115 17.80 -34.09 22.67
N VAL A 116 17.06 -34.59 23.66
CA VAL A 116 17.53 -34.89 25.02
C VAL A 116 18.15 -36.27 25.04
#